data_AF-H3AYF7-F1
#
_entry.id   AF-H3AYF7-F1
#
_cell.length_a   1.000
_cell.length_b   1.000
_cell.length_c   1.000
_cell.angle_alpha   90.00
_cell.angle_beta   90.00
_cell.angle_gamma   90.00
#
_symmetry.space_group_name_H-M   'P 1'
#
loop_
_entity.id
_entity.type
_entity.pdbx_description
1 polymer ?
#
loop_
_entity_poly.entity_id
_entity_poly.type
_entity_poly.pdbx_seq_one_letter_code
_entity_poly.pdbx_strand_id
1 'polypeptide(L)'
;GRWIEDHGVIHNVMFNPETQQRVPHKATQNRTEWWDNGVLPLWITAQNQGRKSASFHYPGGGVKYRGQPVYRTLVESFDHPDRNETEWRENIDIVMKWFTQENFDFITLYYGEPDQVGHEVGPETEERRVVVRQIDRTIGYLINAIKRYNLSDKLNVIITSDHGMTTVKKSPDVEEILISKYASYRKLIKFDMVDVGGLGMLLPKAGKEEELYQALKNAHPHLKVYKKAEFPERFHYAKHERILPILVYGDLGYNINGRFILYINKGDHGFDNEEMDMKTIFRAFGPDFKKNYLAEPFDSVHIYALMCKLLGINPEPNNGSLAYTEKMLKDNFDIEPEPDEPSRYPSIMHYTYSVSLGFKKDSLMSAGYLTIIILSALMLLSHMYHTVLHRERKVHHASPLLA
;
A
#
# COMPACT_ATOMS: atom_id res chain seq x y z
N GLY A 1 1.09 -7.86 -4.58
CA GLY A 1 2.21 -8.26 -5.46
C GLY A 1 1.81 -8.52 -6.89
N ARG A 2 0.57 -8.23 -7.28
CA ARG A 2 0.12 -8.28 -8.67
C ARG A 2 -0.09 -6.86 -9.19
N TRP A 3 0.09 -6.66 -10.48
CA TRP A 3 -0.41 -5.44 -11.11
C TRP A 3 -1.93 -5.41 -11.10
N ILE A 4 -2.49 -4.21 -11.27
CA ILE A 4 -3.94 -3.98 -11.21
C ILE A 4 -4.67 -4.79 -12.29
N GLU A 5 -4.10 -4.82 -13.50
CA GLU A 5 -4.67 -5.59 -14.60
C GLU A 5 -4.59 -7.11 -14.40
N ASP A 6 -3.70 -7.61 -13.55
CA ASP A 6 -3.56 -9.04 -13.27
C ASP A 6 -4.51 -9.52 -12.17
N HIS A 7 -4.73 -8.73 -11.13
CA HIS A 7 -5.61 -9.12 -10.02
C HIS A 7 -7.08 -8.70 -10.19
N GLY A 8 -7.37 -7.81 -11.16
CA GLY A 8 -8.74 -7.50 -11.59
C GLY A 8 -9.56 -6.61 -10.65
N VAL A 9 -9.01 -6.19 -9.52
CA VAL A 9 -9.63 -5.21 -8.61
C VAL A 9 -9.22 -3.81 -9.04
N ILE A 10 -9.84 -3.34 -10.12
CA ILE A 10 -9.37 -2.17 -10.88
C ILE A 10 -9.80 -0.81 -10.30
N HIS A 11 -10.71 -0.78 -9.32
CA HIS A 11 -11.27 0.46 -8.77
C HIS A 11 -11.85 0.23 -7.38
N ASN A 12 -12.11 1.32 -6.64
CA ASN A 12 -12.86 1.30 -5.38
C ASN A 12 -14.36 1.06 -5.55
N VAL A 13 -14.86 1.15 -6.79
CA VAL A 13 -16.29 1.01 -7.12
C VAL A 13 -16.43 -0.23 -7.98
N MET A 14 -17.16 -1.22 -7.49
CA MET A 14 -17.61 -2.32 -8.35
C MET A 14 -18.73 -1.79 -9.24
N PHE A 15 -18.68 -2.05 -10.54
CA PHE A 15 -19.68 -1.55 -11.48
C PHE A 15 -20.04 -2.57 -12.56
N ASN A 16 -21.23 -2.38 -13.12
CA ASN A 16 -21.69 -3.12 -14.30
C ASN A 16 -22.28 -2.12 -15.31
N PRO A 17 -21.63 -1.92 -16.47
CA PRO A 17 -22.09 -0.96 -17.46
C PRO A 17 -23.41 -1.33 -18.15
N GLU A 18 -23.78 -2.61 -18.18
CA GLU A 18 -25.04 -3.07 -18.77
C GLU A 18 -26.21 -2.78 -17.84
N THR A 19 -26.08 -3.05 -16.54
CA THR A 19 -27.13 -2.81 -15.54
C THR A 19 -27.07 -1.41 -14.92
N GLN A 20 -26.04 -0.62 -15.24
CA GLN A 20 -25.72 0.68 -14.64
C GLN A 20 -25.42 0.64 -13.13
N GLN A 21 -25.24 -0.57 -12.57
CA GLN A 21 -24.97 -0.76 -11.15
C GLN A 21 -23.62 -0.17 -10.75
N ARG A 22 -23.59 0.45 -9.56
CA ARG A 22 -22.37 0.86 -8.85
C ARG A 22 -22.50 0.42 -7.40
N VAL A 23 -21.43 -0.14 -6.85
CA VAL A 23 -21.35 -0.58 -5.45
C VAL A 23 -20.08 0.01 -4.84
N PRO A 24 -20.21 0.84 -3.79
CA PRO A 24 -19.08 1.53 -3.17
C PRO A 24 -18.17 0.57 -2.40
N HIS A 25 -16.93 0.99 -2.18
CA HIS A 25 -15.84 0.21 -1.58
C HIS A 25 -16.27 -0.62 -0.37
N LYS A 26 -16.81 0.02 0.69
CA LYS A 26 -17.21 -0.68 1.94
C LYS A 26 -18.22 -1.81 1.68
N ALA A 27 -19.12 -1.64 0.72
CA ALA A 27 -20.10 -2.67 0.34
C ALA A 27 -19.49 -3.78 -0.53
N THR A 28 -18.34 -3.54 -1.19
CA THR A 28 -17.62 -4.58 -1.94
C THR A 28 -16.87 -5.55 -1.03
N GLN A 29 -16.59 -5.20 0.23
CA GLN A 29 -15.75 -5.99 1.15
C GLN A 29 -16.24 -7.44 1.40
N ASN A 30 -17.49 -7.73 1.05
CA ASN A 30 -18.11 -9.06 1.14
C ASN A 30 -18.56 -9.62 -0.23
N ARG A 31 -18.06 -9.08 -1.35
CA ARG A 31 -18.46 -9.40 -2.74
C ARG A 31 -17.38 -10.23 -3.44
N THR A 32 -17.48 -11.55 -3.35
CA THR A 32 -16.48 -12.46 -3.93
C THR A 32 -16.30 -12.23 -5.43
N GLU A 33 -17.37 -11.92 -6.16
CA GLU A 33 -17.35 -11.62 -7.59
C GLU A 33 -16.47 -10.42 -7.97
N TRP A 34 -16.21 -9.49 -7.04
CA TRP A 34 -15.32 -8.35 -7.27
C TRP A 34 -13.86 -8.70 -6.99
N TRP A 35 -13.61 -9.38 -5.86
CA TRP A 35 -12.27 -9.59 -5.32
C TRP A 35 -11.59 -10.87 -5.82
N ASP A 36 -12.35 -11.95 -6.03
CA ASP A 36 -11.80 -13.24 -6.47
C ASP A 36 -11.80 -13.38 -7.99
N ASN A 37 -10.68 -12.94 -8.59
CA ASN A 37 -10.43 -13.06 -10.03
C ASN A 37 -9.45 -14.21 -10.34
N GLY A 38 -9.38 -15.22 -9.46
CA GLY A 38 -8.46 -16.36 -9.60
C GLY A 38 -7.04 -16.10 -9.08
N VAL A 39 -6.72 -14.87 -8.69
CA VAL A 39 -5.49 -14.49 -7.98
C VAL A 39 -5.71 -14.62 -6.47
N LEU A 40 -4.81 -15.31 -5.79
CA LEU A 40 -4.89 -15.49 -4.33
C LEU A 40 -4.15 -14.37 -3.59
N PRO A 41 -4.74 -13.77 -2.54
CA PRO A 41 -4.04 -12.86 -1.65
C PRO A 41 -3.08 -13.62 -0.73
N LEU A 42 -2.20 -12.88 -0.04
CA LEU A 42 -1.19 -13.46 0.84
C LEU A 42 -1.78 -14.34 1.94
N TRP A 43 -2.87 -13.91 2.58
CA TRP A 43 -3.48 -14.70 3.66
C TRP A 43 -3.92 -16.07 3.16
N ILE A 44 -4.57 -16.18 2.00
CA ILE A 44 -4.92 -17.49 1.44
C ILE A 44 -3.69 -18.29 1.00
N THR A 45 -2.68 -17.62 0.40
CA THR A 45 -1.41 -18.27 0.05
C THR A 45 -0.74 -18.92 1.27
N ALA A 46 -0.73 -18.20 2.41
CA ALA A 46 -0.14 -18.65 3.65
C ALA A 46 -0.94 -19.82 4.26
N GLN A 47 -2.28 -19.74 4.25
CA GLN A 47 -3.16 -20.81 4.73
C GLN A 47 -2.97 -22.12 3.96
N ASN A 48 -2.79 -22.03 2.64
CA ASN A 48 -2.55 -23.20 1.80
C ASN A 48 -1.20 -23.88 2.09
N GLN A 49 -0.32 -23.21 2.84
CA GLN A 49 1.00 -23.70 3.24
C GLN A 49 1.11 -23.86 4.76
N GLY A 50 -0.02 -24.04 5.44
CA GLY A 50 -0.07 -24.40 6.86
C GLY A 50 0.11 -23.25 7.84
N ARG A 51 0.07 -21.99 7.36
CA ARG A 51 0.12 -20.80 8.22
C ARG A 51 -1.29 -20.32 8.57
N LYS A 52 -1.50 -19.89 9.81
CA LYS A 52 -2.75 -19.23 10.21
C LYS A 52 -2.67 -17.75 9.90
N SER A 53 -3.65 -17.23 9.16
CA SER A 53 -3.74 -15.79 8.86
C SER A 53 -5.03 -15.16 9.36
N ALA A 54 -4.96 -13.91 9.79
CA ALA A 54 -6.11 -13.08 10.12
C ALA A 54 -6.10 -11.76 9.32
N SER A 55 -7.28 -11.18 9.17
CA SER A 55 -7.47 -9.87 8.54
C SER A 55 -8.23 -8.93 9.46
N PHE A 56 -7.66 -7.77 9.74
CA PHE A 56 -8.32 -6.71 10.50
C PHE A 56 -8.51 -5.49 9.60
N HIS A 57 -9.76 -5.25 9.21
CA HIS A 57 -10.25 -4.15 8.35
C HIS A 57 -9.64 -4.10 6.94
N TYR A 58 -8.72 -5.01 6.60
CA TYR A 58 -8.01 -4.96 5.34
C TYR A 58 -8.93 -5.20 4.14
N PRO A 59 -8.81 -4.40 3.06
CA PRO A 59 -9.62 -4.55 1.87
C PRO A 59 -9.57 -5.95 1.25
N GLY A 60 -10.73 -6.55 1.03
CA GLY A 60 -10.89 -7.92 0.54
C GLY A 60 -10.71 -8.99 1.60
N GLY A 61 -10.55 -8.63 2.88
CA GLY A 61 -10.46 -9.58 4.00
C GLY A 61 -11.78 -10.24 4.39
N GLY A 62 -12.91 -9.68 3.95
CA GLY A 62 -14.26 -10.22 4.20
C GLY A 62 -14.75 -11.24 3.16
N VAL A 63 -14.01 -11.40 2.05
CA VAL A 63 -14.44 -12.26 0.94
C VAL A 63 -13.82 -13.67 1.02
N LYS A 64 -14.39 -14.58 0.22
CA LYS A 64 -13.83 -15.91 0.01
C LYS A 64 -13.08 -15.92 -1.30
N TYR A 65 -11.86 -16.46 -1.33
CA TYR A 65 -11.11 -16.67 -2.58
C TYR A 65 -11.08 -18.17 -2.86
N ARG A 66 -11.55 -18.57 -4.05
CA ARG A 66 -11.81 -19.96 -4.42
C ARG A 66 -12.64 -20.71 -3.37
N GLY A 67 -13.62 -20.02 -2.80
CA GLY A 67 -14.49 -20.54 -1.73
C GLY A 67 -13.87 -20.57 -0.33
N GLN A 68 -12.59 -20.21 -0.16
CA GLN A 68 -11.88 -20.22 1.11
C GLN A 68 -11.86 -18.82 1.76
N PRO A 69 -12.38 -18.66 2.99
CA PRO A 69 -12.20 -17.44 3.76
C PRO A 69 -10.83 -17.39 4.45
N VAL A 70 -10.43 -16.21 4.91
CA VAL A 70 -9.38 -16.08 5.92
C VAL A 70 -9.86 -16.69 7.25
N TYR A 71 -8.97 -17.29 8.04
CA TYR A 71 -9.31 -17.98 9.30
C TYR A 71 -10.02 -17.05 10.31
N ARG A 72 -9.62 -15.78 10.35
CA ARG A 72 -10.23 -14.76 11.20
C ARG A 72 -10.31 -13.44 10.43
N THR A 73 -11.47 -12.79 10.49
CA THR A 73 -11.67 -11.49 9.86
C THR A 73 -12.52 -10.59 10.73
N LEU A 74 -12.14 -9.31 10.77
CA LEU A 74 -12.99 -8.22 11.18
C LEU A 74 -13.09 -7.28 9.98
N VAL A 75 -14.30 -7.11 9.46
CA VAL A 75 -14.58 -6.19 8.35
C VAL A 75 -15.11 -4.91 8.96
N GLU A 76 -14.61 -3.79 8.46
CA GLU A 76 -15.07 -2.48 8.88
C GLU A 76 -16.57 -2.29 8.59
N SER A 77 -17.32 -1.76 9.56
CA SER A 77 -18.73 -1.45 9.34
C SER A 77 -18.90 -0.26 8.40
N PHE A 78 -20.07 -0.14 7.78
CA PHE A 78 -20.34 0.92 6.82
C PHE A 78 -20.20 2.33 7.44
N ASP A 79 -20.55 2.46 8.71
CA ASP A 79 -20.58 3.67 9.53
C ASP A 79 -19.39 3.79 10.51
N HIS A 80 -18.37 2.94 10.35
CA HIS A 80 -17.20 2.94 11.22
C HIS A 80 -16.49 4.30 11.19
N PRO A 81 -16.16 4.90 12.36
CA PRO A 81 -15.44 6.16 12.41
C PRO A 81 -13.94 5.95 12.22
N ASP A 82 -13.34 6.55 11.20
CA ASP A 82 -11.92 6.29 10.94
C ASP A 82 -11.00 6.96 11.98
N ARG A 83 -11.40 8.09 12.59
CA ARG A 83 -10.56 8.91 13.50
C ARG A 83 -10.82 8.68 15.00
N ASN A 84 -10.44 7.51 15.50
CA ASN A 84 -10.57 7.18 16.94
C ASN A 84 -9.30 6.51 17.51
N GLU A 85 -8.41 7.30 18.11
CA GLU A 85 -7.14 6.79 18.66
C GLU A 85 -7.33 5.74 19.77
N THR A 86 -8.39 5.83 20.57
CA THR A 86 -8.68 4.82 21.60
C THR A 86 -8.98 3.47 20.97
N GLU A 87 -9.86 3.45 19.97
CA GLU A 87 -10.20 2.24 19.24
C GLU A 87 -8.98 1.67 18.49
N TRP A 88 -8.13 2.51 17.89
CA TRP A 88 -6.91 2.02 17.24
C TRP A 88 -5.99 1.28 18.22
N ARG A 89 -5.90 1.73 19.47
CA ARG A 89 -5.14 1.01 20.52
C ARG A 89 -5.80 -0.31 20.91
N GLU A 90 -7.13 -0.33 20.99
CA GLU A 90 -7.89 -1.55 21.25
C GLU A 90 -7.72 -2.57 20.11
N ASN A 91 -7.72 -2.12 18.85
CA ASN A 91 -7.47 -2.95 17.66
C ASN A 91 -6.07 -3.56 17.71
N ILE A 92 -5.05 -2.78 18.11
CA ILE A 92 -3.69 -3.30 18.35
C ILE A 92 -3.72 -4.41 19.41
N ASP A 93 -4.39 -4.20 20.55
CA ASP A 93 -4.45 -5.21 21.60
C ASP A 93 -5.19 -6.49 21.16
N ILE A 94 -6.22 -6.37 20.32
CA ILE A 94 -6.89 -7.52 19.70
C ILE A 94 -5.91 -8.29 18.81
N VAL A 95 -5.17 -7.59 17.94
CA VAL A 95 -4.17 -8.20 17.07
C VAL A 95 -3.05 -8.88 17.86
N MET A 96 -2.56 -8.27 18.95
CA MET A 96 -1.58 -8.90 19.84
C MET A 96 -2.12 -10.18 20.50
N LYS A 97 -3.41 -10.20 20.88
CA LYS A 97 -4.07 -11.41 21.42
C LYS A 97 -4.22 -12.49 20.35
N TRP A 98 -4.53 -12.14 19.11
CA TRP A 98 -4.55 -13.10 18.00
C TRP A 98 -3.19 -13.78 17.81
N PHE A 99 -2.09 -13.04 17.90
CA PHE A 99 -0.75 -13.65 17.90
C PHE A 99 -0.50 -14.56 19.10
N THR A 100 -0.76 -14.08 20.31
CA THR A 100 -0.32 -14.76 21.55
C THR A 100 -1.24 -15.84 22.08
N GLN A 101 -2.53 -15.79 21.75
CA GLN A 101 -3.55 -16.70 22.30
C GLN A 101 -4.13 -17.62 21.22
N GLU A 102 -4.24 -17.14 19.98
CA GLU A 102 -4.82 -17.92 18.87
C GLU A 102 -3.74 -18.48 17.92
N ASN A 103 -2.48 -18.07 18.12
CA ASN A 103 -1.29 -18.50 17.38
C ASN A 103 -1.39 -18.23 15.86
N PHE A 104 -1.84 -17.03 15.47
CA PHE A 104 -1.85 -16.59 14.08
C PHE A 104 -0.44 -16.23 13.60
N ASP A 105 0.01 -16.76 12.46
CA ASP A 105 1.30 -16.47 11.82
C ASP A 105 1.35 -15.12 11.09
N PHE A 106 0.23 -14.70 10.52
CA PHE A 106 0.13 -13.52 9.68
C PHE A 106 -1.12 -12.70 9.99
N ILE A 107 -0.99 -11.40 10.23
CA ILE A 107 -2.14 -10.52 10.46
C ILE A 107 -1.99 -9.23 9.66
N THR A 108 -3.03 -8.85 8.92
CA THR A 108 -3.19 -7.50 8.38
C THR A 108 -3.98 -6.61 9.33
N LEU A 109 -3.57 -5.35 9.45
CA LEU A 109 -4.27 -4.32 10.21
C LEU A 109 -4.32 -3.04 9.38
N TYR A 110 -5.52 -2.55 9.10
CA TYR A 110 -5.75 -1.37 8.27
C TYR A 110 -6.40 -0.24 9.08
N TYR A 111 -5.99 0.99 8.79
CA TYR A 111 -6.63 2.21 9.28
C TYR A 111 -6.89 3.17 8.10
N GLY A 112 -8.05 3.81 8.08
CA GLY A 112 -8.46 4.77 7.04
C GLY A 112 -7.85 6.18 7.15
N GLU A 113 -7.08 6.48 8.21
CA GLU A 113 -6.41 7.76 8.38
C GLU A 113 -4.89 7.67 8.10
N PRO A 114 -4.23 8.77 7.67
CA PRO A 114 -4.77 10.12 7.41
C PRO A 114 -5.47 10.34 6.04
N ASP A 115 -5.93 9.31 5.34
CA ASP A 115 -6.62 9.50 4.06
C ASP A 115 -7.92 10.29 4.20
N GLN A 116 -8.79 9.90 5.13
CA GLN A 116 -10.08 10.58 5.35
C GLN A 116 -9.90 12.08 5.64
N VAL A 117 -9.02 12.44 6.59
CA VAL A 117 -8.72 13.87 6.87
C VAL A 117 -8.11 14.55 5.65
N GLY A 118 -7.27 13.85 4.89
CA GLY A 118 -6.64 14.35 3.67
C GLY A 118 -7.68 14.74 2.62
N HIS A 119 -8.71 13.93 2.42
CA HIS A 119 -9.83 14.27 1.55
C HIS A 119 -10.63 15.48 2.05
N GLU A 120 -10.96 15.51 3.35
CA GLU A 120 -11.80 16.55 3.96
C GLU A 120 -11.16 17.95 3.86
N VAL A 121 -9.89 18.05 4.21
CA VAL A 121 -9.22 19.35 4.42
C VAL A 121 -8.04 19.61 3.49
N GLY A 122 -7.48 18.59 2.86
CA GLY A 122 -6.28 18.66 2.01
C GLY A 122 -5.00 18.26 2.74
N PRO A 123 -3.94 17.88 1.99
CA PRO A 123 -2.72 17.31 2.55
C PRO A 123 -1.88 18.29 3.39
N GLU A 124 -1.97 19.59 3.13
CA GLU A 124 -1.09 20.61 3.73
C GLU A 124 -1.77 21.43 4.83
N THR A 125 -2.46 20.76 5.75
CA THR A 125 -3.29 21.39 6.80
C THR A 125 -2.85 21.01 8.21
N GLU A 126 -3.16 21.87 9.21
CA GLU A 126 -2.85 21.58 10.61
C GLU A 126 -3.72 20.43 11.16
N GLU A 127 -4.97 20.34 10.71
CA GLU A 127 -5.90 19.27 11.06
C GLU A 127 -5.35 17.91 10.65
N ARG A 128 -4.77 17.78 9.44
CA ARG A 128 -4.07 16.56 9.04
C ARG A 128 -2.83 16.31 9.89
N ARG A 129 -2.05 17.35 10.26
CA ARG A 129 -0.91 17.19 11.17
C ARG A 129 -1.32 16.67 12.55
N VAL A 130 -2.47 17.08 13.07
CA VAL A 130 -3.04 16.55 14.33
C VAL A 130 -3.27 15.03 14.22
N VAL A 131 -3.88 14.57 13.12
CA VAL A 131 -4.13 13.14 12.88
C VAL A 131 -2.82 12.36 12.71
N VAL A 132 -1.84 12.91 11.98
CA VAL A 132 -0.52 12.28 11.87
C VAL A 132 0.16 12.14 13.24
N ARG A 133 0.02 13.13 14.13
CA ARG A 133 0.52 13.02 15.53
C ARG A 133 -0.24 11.95 16.34
N GLN A 134 -1.53 11.72 16.06
CA GLN A 134 -2.28 10.61 16.68
C GLN A 134 -1.74 9.26 16.21
N ILE A 135 -1.48 9.12 14.90
CA ILE A 135 -0.94 7.90 14.32
C ILE A 135 0.46 7.59 14.84
N ASP A 136 1.33 8.59 14.97
CA ASP A 136 2.65 8.43 15.58
C ASP A 136 2.57 7.87 17.01
N ARG A 137 1.67 8.40 17.85
CA ARG A 137 1.43 7.86 19.19
C ARG A 137 0.88 6.43 19.16
N THR A 138 0.03 6.11 18.20
CA THR A 138 -0.50 4.74 18.00
C THR A 138 0.60 3.77 17.59
N ILE A 139 1.55 4.16 16.75
CA ILE A 139 2.75 3.37 16.44
C ILE A 139 3.60 3.19 17.71
N GLY A 140 3.78 4.24 18.51
CA GLY A 140 4.43 4.14 19.82
C GLY A 140 3.72 3.15 20.75
N TYR A 141 2.38 3.16 20.75
CA TYR A 141 1.57 2.19 21.50
C TYR A 141 1.78 0.76 21.01
N LEU A 142 1.77 0.53 19.70
CA LEU A 142 2.07 -0.77 19.08
C LEU A 142 3.41 -1.31 19.56
N ILE A 143 4.49 -0.52 19.47
CA ILE A 143 5.83 -0.95 19.89
C ILE A 143 5.82 -1.35 21.37
N ASN A 144 5.12 -0.62 22.22
CA ASN A 144 4.97 -0.97 23.62
C ASN A 144 4.09 -2.22 23.82
N ALA A 145 3.04 -2.39 23.03
CA ALA A 145 2.18 -3.58 23.08
C ALA A 145 2.98 -4.84 22.72
N ILE A 146 3.77 -4.80 21.65
CA ILE A 146 4.67 -5.90 21.25
C ILE A 146 5.55 -6.35 22.42
N LYS A 147 6.12 -5.40 23.17
CA LYS A 147 6.91 -5.70 24.38
C LYS A 147 6.05 -6.33 25.48
N ARG A 148 4.91 -5.74 25.81
CA ARG A 148 4.00 -6.25 26.87
C ARG A 148 3.49 -7.67 26.60
N TYR A 149 3.31 -8.01 25.33
CA TYR A 149 2.86 -9.33 24.88
C TYR A 149 4.02 -10.30 24.59
N ASN A 150 5.27 -9.95 24.94
CA ASN A 150 6.47 -10.80 24.74
C ASN A 150 6.70 -11.22 23.27
N LEU A 151 6.46 -10.29 22.34
CA LEU A 151 6.57 -10.51 20.90
C LEU A 151 7.83 -9.87 20.27
N SER A 152 8.64 -9.13 21.05
CA SER A 152 9.78 -8.36 20.54
C SER A 152 10.75 -9.14 19.65
N ASP A 153 11.06 -10.38 20.03
CA ASP A 153 12.05 -11.23 19.32
C ASP A 153 11.39 -12.20 18.33
N LYS A 154 10.08 -12.05 18.10
CA LYS A 154 9.27 -13.00 17.30
C LYS A 154 8.49 -12.32 16.19
N LEU A 155 8.16 -11.04 16.35
CA LEU A 155 7.26 -10.33 15.48
C LEU A 155 8.01 -9.40 14.53
N ASN A 156 7.85 -9.66 13.24
CA ASN A 156 8.21 -8.72 12.18
C ASN A 156 7.01 -7.81 11.90
N VAL A 157 7.27 -6.53 11.75
CA VAL A 157 6.28 -5.50 11.45
C VAL A 157 6.67 -4.77 10.19
N ILE A 158 5.74 -4.69 9.23
CA ILE A 158 5.82 -3.81 8.05
C ILE A 158 4.75 -2.74 8.19
N ILE A 159 5.16 -1.48 8.08
CA ILE A 159 4.29 -0.31 8.02
C ILE A 159 4.38 0.28 6.62
N THR A 160 3.26 0.37 5.92
CA THR A 160 3.19 0.93 4.56
C THR A 160 1.90 1.73 4.35
N SER A 161 1.80 2.47 3.25
CA SER A 161 0.53 3.00 2.75
C SER A 161 0.18 2.39 1.38
N ASP A 162 -1.05 2.58 0.96
CA ASP A 162 -1.62 2.24 -0.35
C ASP A 162 -1.34 3.30 -1.41
N HIS A 163 -1.42 4.59 -1.04
CA HIS A 163 -1.07 5.72 -1.89
C HIS A 163 -0.59 6.93 -1.06
N GLY A 164 -0.32 8.04 -1.75
CA GLY A 164 -0.16 9.37 -1.17
C GLY A 164 -1.42 10.23 -1.35
N MET A 165 -1.28 11.56 -1.39
CA MET A 165 -2.40 12.52 -1.40
C MET A 165 -1.93 13.87 -1.96
N THR A 166 -2.66 14.48 -2.89
CA THR A 166 -2.38 15.85 -3.38
C THR A 166 -3.55 16.78 -3.09
N THR A 167 -3.31 18.09 -3.06
CA THR A 167 -4.37 19.10 -3.05
C THR A 167 -5.10 19.11 -4.39
N VAL A 168 -6.43 19.12 -4.34
CA VAL A 168 -7.30 19.26 -5.53
C VAL A 168 -7.39 20.72 -5.92
N LYS A 169 -7.17 21.02 -7.21
CA LYS A 169 -7.32 22.36 -7.79
C LYS A 169 -8.77 22.58 -8.18
N LYS A 170 -9.35 23.72 -7.80
CA LYS A 170 -10.77 24.04 -8.02
C LYS A 170 -10.99 25.45 -8.55
N SER A 171 -12.20 25.69 -9.04
CA SER A 171 -12.69 27.04 -9.35
C SER A 171 -12.73 27.93 -8.09
N PRO A 172 -12.42 29.23 -8.19
CA PRO A 172 -12.11 29.98 -9.42
C PRO A 172 -10.64 29.97 -9.83
N ASP A 173 -9.76 29.31 -9.07
CA ASP A 173 -8.30 29.35 -9.30
C ASP A 173 -7.89 28.63 -10.59
N VAL A 174 -8.64 27.60 -10.98
CA VAL A 174 -8.46 26.88 -12.24
C VAL A 174 -9.79 26.58 -12.92
N GLU A 175 -9.73 26.30 -14.23
CA GLU A 175 -10.83 25.65 -14.93
C GLU A 175 -10.86 24.15 -14.57
N GLU A 176 -11.98 23.69 -14.00
CA GLU A 176 -12.18 22.28 -13.67
C GLU A 176 -12.53 21.45 -14.91
N ILE A 177 -12.03 20.21 -14.96
CA ILE A 177 -12.31 19.30 -16.07
C ILE A 177 -13.74 18.77 -15.92
N LEU A 178 -14.60 19.12 -16.87
CA LEU A 178 -15.99 18.67 -16.93
C LEU A 178 -16.28 17.98 -18.28
N ILE A 179 -16.42 16.66 -18.28
CA ILE A 179 -16.60 15.87 -19.53
C ILE A 179 -17.83 16.32 -20.32
N SER A 180 -18.92 16.72 -19.66
CA SER A 180 -20.13 17.19 -20.33
C SER A 180 -19.96 18.50 -21.12
N LYS A 181 -18.89 19.27 -20.88
CA LYS A 181 -18.51 20.45 -21.66
C LYS A 181 -17.99 20.08 -23.05
N TYR A 182 -17.39 18.89 -23.17
CA TYR A 182 -16.65 18.47 -24.37
C TYR A 182 -17.37 17.35 -25.13
N ALA A 183 -18.10 16.49 -24.42
CA ALA A 183 -18.79 15.34 -25.00
C ALA A 183 -20.26 15.26 -24.57
N SER A 184 -21.14 15.01 -25.55
CA SER A 184 -22.56 14.81 -25.26
C SER A 184 -22.80 13.43 -24.66
N TYR A 185 -23.05 13.36 -23.36
CA TYR A 185 -23.44 12.13 -22.66
C TYR A 185 -24.60 11.39 -23.35
N ARG A 186 -25.64 12.12 -23.74
CA ARG A 186 -26.81 11.54 -24.41
C ARG A 186 -26.45 10.91 -25.76
N LYS A 187 -25.51 11.48 -26.52
CA LYS A 187 -25.18 11.01 -27.88
C LYS A 187 -24.06 9.99 -27.90
N LEU A 188 -23.07 10.11 -27.01
CA LEU A 188 -21.79 9.41 -27.13
C LEU A 188 -21.54 8.38 -26.02
N ILE A 189 -22.11 8.56 -24.82
CA ILE A 189 -21.72 7.78 -23.63
C ILE A 189 -22.86 6.82 -23.23
N LYS A 190 -22.52 5.54 -23.05
CA LYS A 190 -23.45 4.48 -22.63
C LYS A 190 -23.49 4.33 -21.10
N PHE A 191 -22.35 4.44 -20.44
CA PHE A 191 -22.22 4.36 -19.00
C PHE A 191 -21.48 5.62 -18.51
N ASP A 192 -22.09 6.32 -17.55
CA ASP A 192 -21.44 7.48 -16.92
C ASP A 192 -20.11 7.07 -16.27
N MET A 193 -19.26 8.03 -15.92
CA MET A 193 -17.98 7.72 -15.30
C MET A 193 -18.16 6.77 -14.10
N VAL A 194 -17.24 5.82 -13.97
CA VAL A 194 -17.23 4.84 -12.88
C VAL A 194 -17.22 5.57 -11.53
N ASP A 195 -16.37 6.59 -11.44
CA ASP A 195 -16.25 7.53 -10.33
C ASP A 195 -15.67 8.86 -10.84
N VAL A 196 -15.66 9.88 -9.98
CA VAL A 196 -15.00 11.17 -10.18
C VAL A 196 -13.69 11.24 -9.39
N GLY A 197 -12.65 11.86 -9.94
CA GLY A 197 -11.33 11.91 -9.29
C GLY A 197 -10.19 12.07 -10.29
N GLY A 198 -8.98 11.65 -9.91
CA GLY A 198 -7.78 11.69 -10.76
C GLY A 198 -7.82 10.78 -11.99
N LEU A 199 -8.61 9.69 -11.94
CA LEU A 199 -8.75 8.68 -13.00
C LEU A 199 -10.23 8.44 -13.32
N GLY A 200 -10.55 8.31 -14.61
CA GLY A 200 -11.88 8.07 -15.11
C GLY A 200 -11.91 7.03 -16.24
N MET A 201 -13.04 6.36 -16.35
CA MET A 201 -13.30 5.36 -17.39
C MET A 201 -14.67 5.61 -18.02
N LEU A 202 -14.74 5.57 -19.34
CA LEU A 202 -15.95 5.87 -20.11
C LEU A 202 -16.28 4.71 -21.05
N LEU A 203 -17.55 4.29 -21.05
CA LEU A 203 -18.07 3.38 -22.06
C LEU A 203 -18.79 4.17 -23.16
N PRO A 204 -18.24 4.25 -24.38
CA PRO A 204 -18.96 4.84 -25.50
C PRO A 204 -20.18 4.01 -25.91
N LYS A 205 -21.13 4.65 -26.58
CA LYS A 205 -22.20 3.96 -27.29
C LYS A 205 -21.63 3.19 -28.49
N ALA A 206 -22.37 2.19 -28.97
CA ALA A 206 -21.96 1.38 -30.11
C ALA A 206 -21.60 2.26 -31.32
N GLY A 207 -20.40 2.06 -31.88
CA GLY A 207 -19.87 2.83 -33.01
C GLY A 207 -19.46 4.28 -32.68
N LYS A 208 -19.44 4.69 -31.41
CA LYS A 208 -19.13 6.08 -30.98
C LYS A 208 -17.77 6.24 -30.28
N GLU A 209 -16.96 5.20 -30.22
CA GLU A 209 -15.65 5.23 -29.56
C GLU A 209 -14.71 6.29 -30.17
N GLU A 210 -14.53 6.29 -31.50
CA GLU A 210 -13.67 7.26 -32.17
C GLU A 210 -14.19 8.69 -32.02
N GLU A 211 -15.50 8.88 -32.16
CA GLU A 211 -16.14 10.20 -32.01
C GLU A 211 -15.95 10.75 -30.59
N LEU A 212 -16.11 9.91 -29.56
CA LEU A 212 -15.86 10.29 -28.17
C LEU A 212 -14.39 10.59 -27.91
N TYR A 213 -13.48 9.75 -28.43
CA TYR A 213 -12.05 9.96 -28.27
C TYR A 213 -11.59 11.30 -28.88
N GLN A 214 -11.99 11.59 -30.12
CA GLN A 214 -11.63 12.85 -30.79
C GLN A 214 -12.23 14.07 -30.09
N ALA A 215 -13.44 13.94 -29.53
CA ALA A 215 -14.05 15.01 -28.74
C ALA A 215 -13.27 15.34 -27.45
N LEU A 216 -12.51 14.38 -26.90
CA LEU A 216 -11.82 14.52 -25.61
C LEU A 216 -10.30 14.74 -25.73
N LYS A 217 -9.62 14.17 -26.74
CA LYS A 217 -8.15 14.02 -26.80
C LYS A 217 -7.34 15.29 -26.51
N ASN A 218 -7.86 16.46 -26.87
CA ASN A 218 -7.22 17.76 -26.64
C ASN A 218 -8.22 18.78 -26.06
N ALA A 219 -9.26 18.30 -25.39
CA ALA A 219 -10.37 19.14 -24.94
C ALA A 219 -10.00 20.04 -23.76
N HIS A 220 -9.02 19.64 -22.96
CA HIS A 220 -8.50 20.40 -21.84
C HIS A 220 -6.98 20.15 -21.70
N PRO A 221 -6.16 21.19 -21.40
CA PRO A 221 -4.70 21.05 -21.35
C PRO A 221 -4.20 20.08 -20.29
N HIS A 222 -4.98 19.87 -19.22
CA HIS A 222 -4.66 18.97 -18.11
C HIS A 222 -5.42 17.64 -18.13
N LEU A 223 -6.07 17.31 -19.25
CA LEU A 223 -6.79 16.05 -19.42
C LEU A 223 -6.00 15.16 -20.38
N LYS A 224 -5.56 14.01 -19.91
CA LYS A 224 -4.96 12.98 -20.74
C LYS A 224 -6.01 11.94 -21.09
N VAL A 225 -6.11 11.58 -22.37
CA VAL A 225 -7.14 10.69 -22.91
C VAL A 225 -6.51 9.61 -23.74
N TYR A 226 -6.88 8.37 -23.46
CA TYR A 226 -6.36 7.19 -24.14
C TYR A 226 -7.50 6.26 -24.51
N LYS A 227 -7.39 5.65 -25.69
CA LYS A 227 -8.07 4.38 -25.91
C LYS A 227 -7.39 3.32 -25.05
N LYS A 228 -8.15 2.33 -24.60
CA LYS A 228 -7.67 1.22 -23.77
C LYS A 228 -6.40 0.57 -24.32
N ALA A 229 -6.34 0.34 -25.64
CA ALA A 229 -5.19 -0.28 -26.31
C ALA A 229 -3.94 0.61 -26.39
N GLU A 230 -4.09 1.91 -26.18
CA GLU A 230 -3.02 2.92 -26.26
C GLU A 230 -2.58 3.41 -24.87
N PHE A 231 -3.19 2.89 -23.80
CA PHE A 231 -2.87 3.31 -22.45
C PHE A 231 -1.41 2.96 -22.10
N PRO A 232 -0.65 3.85 -21.43
CA PRO A 232 0.78 3.62 -21.23
C PRO A 232 1.05 2.33 -20.45
N GLU A 233 1.89 1.47 -21.02
CA GLU A 233 2.20 0.13 -20.50
C GLU A 233 2.73 0.17 -19.06
N ARG A 234 3.49 1.21 -18.69
CA ARG A 234 4.09 1.35 -17.35
C ARG A 234 3.08 1.34 -16.20
N PHE A 235 1.81 1.63 -16.47
CA PHE A 235 0.77 1.58 -15.43
C PHE A 235 0.30 0.16 -15.12
N HIS A 236 0.49 -0.79 -16.05
CA HIS A 236 -0.03 -2.17 -15.92
C HIS A 236 -1.49 -2.20 -15.43
N TYR A 237 -2.34 -1.40 -16.10
CA TYR A 237 -3.71 -1.13 -15.68
C TYR A 237 -4.76 -1.54 -16.72
N ALA A 238 -4.47 -1.41 -18.02
CA ALA A 238 -5.49 -1.42 -19.05
C ALA A 238 -5.85 -2.82 -19.57
N LYS A 239 -5.01 -3.85 -19.37
CA LYS A 239 -5.19 -5.19 -19.95
C LYS A 239 -6.12 -6.10 -19.15
N HIS A 240 -7.27 -5.58 -18.73
CA HIS A 240 -8.29 -6.33 -18.00
C HIS A 240 -9.68 -6.11 -18.58
N GLU A 241 -10.56 -7.13 -18.56
CA GLU A 241 -11.90 -7.06 -19.19
C GLU A 241 -12.79 -5.96 -18.59
N ARG A 242 -12.62 -5.66 -17.31
CA ARG A 242 -13.38 -4.63 -16.57
C ARG A 242 -13.04 -3.21 -17.01
N ILE A 243 -11.88 -2.99 -17.63
CA ILE A 243 -11.44 -1.67 -18.06
C ILE A 243 -12.25 -1.24 -19.28
N LEU A 244 -12.87 -0.05 -19.20
CA LEU A 244 -13.71 0.49 -20.27
C LEU A 244 -12.88 1.02 -21.46
N PRO A 245 -13.47 1.18 -22.66
CA PRO A 245 -12.72 1.51 -23.88
C PRO A 245 -11.98 2.83 -23.87
N ILE A 246 -12.48 3.86 -23.16
CA ILE A 246 -11.83 5.17 -23.07
C ILE A 246 -11.40 5.41 -21.62
N LEU A 247 -10.11 5.64 -21.44
CA LEU A 247 -9.47 5.99 -20.18
C LEU A 247 -9.09 7.46 -20.18
N VAL A 248 -9.32 8.13 -19.06
CA VAL A 248 -8.96 9.53 -18.87
C VAL A 248 -8.29 9.70 -17.52
N TYR A 249 -7.23 10.51 -17.43
CA TYR A 249 -6.69 10.92 -16.14
C TYR A 249 -6.20 12.36 -16.21
N GLY A 250 -6.27 13.04 -15.06
CA GLY A 250 -5.85 14.43 -14.93
C GLY A 250 -4.37 14.54 -14.60
N ASP A 251 -3.76 15.68 -14.93
CA ASP A 251 -2.51 16.08 -14.29
C ASP A 251 -2.70 16.25 -12.77
N LEU A 252 -1.59 16.24 -12.01
CA LEU A 252 -1.63 16.30 -10.56
C LEU A 252 -2.53 17.43 -10.02
N GLY A 253 -3.54 17.03 -9.23
CA GLY A 253 -4.54 17.90 -8.61
C GLY A 253 -5.73 18.27 -9.50
N TYR A 254 -5.76 17.89 -10.79
CA TYR A 254 -6.90 18.13 -11.68
C TYR A 254 -7.86 16.95 -11.69
N ASN A 255 -9.01 17.11 -11.01
CA ASN A 255 -10.04 16.07 -11.00
C ASN A 255 -10.93 16.11 -12.23
N ILE A 256 -11.34 14.93 -12.67
CA ILE A 256 -12.24 14.72 -13.78
C ILE A 256 -13.67 14.61 -13.24
N ASN A 257 -14.51 15.56 -13.62
CA ASN A 257 -15.93 15.56 -13.34
C ASN A 257 -16.73 15.05 -14.54
N GLY A 258 -17.81 14.32 -14.26
CA GLY A 258 -18.67 13.76 -15.31
C GLY A 258 -19.65 14.78 -15.89
N ARG A 259 -20.92 14.71 -15.44
CA ARG A 259 -21.99 15.62 -15.91
C ARG A 259 -22.02 16.97 -15.21
N PHE A 260 -21.70 16.96 -13.92
CA PHE A 260 -21.76 18.10 -13.02
C PHE A 260 -20.50 18.09 -12.14
N ILE A 261 -20.09 19.27 -11.69
CA ILE A 261 -19.04 19.42 -10.68
C ILE A 261 -19.70 19.19 -9.31
N LEU A 262 -19.51 18.00 -8.76
CA LEU A 262 -20.01 17.59 -7.44
C LEU A 262 -18.88 17.22 -6.48
N TYR A 263 -17.63 17.28 -6.95
CA TYR A 263 -16.49 16.82 -6.19
C TYR A 263 -16.10 17.83 -5.11
N ILE A 264 -16.33 17.47 -3.83
CA ILE A 264 -16.15 18.38 -2.69
C ILE A 264 -14.81 18.22 -1.97
N ASN A 265 -14.08 17.13 -2.17
CA ASN A 265 -12.84 16.88 -1.44
C ASN A 265 -11.77 17.93 -1.78
N LYS A 266 -10.96 18.29 -0.79
CA LYS A 266 -9.85 19.26 -0.91
C LYS A 266 -8.52 18.58 -1.16
N GLY A 267 -8.39 17.32 -0.78
CA GLY A 267 -7.33 16.42 -1.21
C GLY A 267 -7.89 15.25 -2.02
N ASP A 268 -7.09 14.70 -2.92
CA ASP A 268 -7.41 13.47 -3.63
C ASP A 268 -6.16 12.68 -4.02
N HIS A 269 -6.37 11.45 -4.46
CA HIS A 269 -5.38 10.52 -4.96
C HIS A 269 -5.88 9.83 -6.24
N GLY A 270 -5.13 8.84 -6.75
CA GLY A 270 -5.47 8.16 -8.02
C GLY A 270 -4.94 8.84 -9.28
N PHE A 271 -3.99 9.77 -9.12
CA PHE A 271 -3.22 10.36 -10.21
C PHE A 271 -2.08 9.44 -10.67
N ASP A 272 -1.26 9.95 -11.58
CA ASP A 272 -0.08 9.27 -12.08
C ASP A 272 0.86 8.84 -10.94
N ASN A 273 1.21 7.55 -10.90
CA ASN A 273 2.03 6.97 -9.85
C ASN A 273 3.50 7.42 -9.90
N GLU A 274 3.93 8.11 -10.97
CA GLU A 274 5.25 8.75 -11.03
C GLU A 274 5.33 10.03 -10.18
N GLU A 275 4.20 10.67 -9.88
CA GLU A 275 4.15 11.88 -9.07
C GLU A 275 4.60 11.62 -7.63
N MET A 276 5.43 12.52 -7.10
CA MET A 276 5.96 12.37 -5.73
C MET A 276 4.85 12.36 -4.68
N ASP A 277 3.76 13.10 -4.93
CA ASP A 277 2.62 13.18 -4.02
C ASP A 277 1.86 11.86 -3.91
N MET A 278 2.00 10.95 -4.89
CA MET A 278 1.34 9.64 -4.91
C MET A 278 2.18 8.52 -4.30
N LYS A 279 3.43 8.80 -3.90
CA LYS A 279 4.35 7.79 -3.34
C LYS A 279 3.92 7.37 -1.94
N THR A 280 4.17 6.10 -1.63
CA THR A 280 3.82 5.49 -0.35
C THR A 280 4.97 5.55 0.64
N ILE A 281 4.65 5.43 1.93
CA ILE A 281 5.68 5.16 2.95
C ILE A 281 5.98 3.65 3.00
N PHE A 282 7.20 3.31 3.43
CA PHE A 282 7.56 1.95 3.82
C PHE A 282 8.54 1.99 5.01
N ARG A 283 8.20 1.27 6.08
CA ARG A 283 9.06 1.05 7.26
C ARG A 283 8.90 -0.39 7.69
N ALA A 284 9.97 -0.99 8.17
CA ALA A 284 9.91 -2.33 8.71
C ALA A 284 10.85 -2.47 9.90
N PHE A 285 10.46 -3.29 10.88
CA PHE A 285 11.27 -3.62 12.05
C PHE A 285 10.88 -5.00 12.58
N GLY A 286 11.81 -5.68 13.25
CA GLY A 286 11.60 -7.02 13.77
C GLY A 286 12.90 -7.82 13.85
N PRO A 287 12.83 -9.08 14.31
CA PRO A 287 14.00 -9.95 14.43
C PRO A 287 14.71 -10.20 13.10
N ASP A 288 13.99 -10.23 11.97
CA ASP A 288 14.57 -10.61 10.67
C ASP A 288 15.05 -9.41 9.84
N PHE A 289 14.71 -8.18 10.24
CA PHE A 289 15.12 -6.96 9.54
C PHE A 289 16.44 -6.41 10.09
N LYS A 290 17.30 -5.90 9.19
CA LYS A 290 18.50 -5.12 9.56
C LYS A 290 18.09 -3.83 10.28
N LYS A 291 18.82 -3.48 11.32
CA LYS A 291 18.64 -2.21 12.05
C LYS A 291 19.33 -1.07 11.29
N ASN A 292 18.78 0.14 11.39
CA ASN A 292 19.36 1.36 10.79
C ASN A 292 19.67 1.25 9.29
N TYR A 293 18.89 0.42 8.57
CA TYR A 293 19.03 0.24 7.13
C TYR A 293 18.09 1.19 6.39
N LEU A 294 18.64 1.96 5.45
CA LEU A 294 17.87 2.77 4.51
C LEU A 294 17.88 2.06 3.15
N ALA A 295 16.69 1.64 2.70
CA ALA A 295 16.53 1.04 1.38
C ALA A 295 16.40 2.11 0.28
N GLU A 296 16.80 1.75 -0.93
CA GLU A 296 16.44 2.48 -2.14
C GLU A 296 14.93 2.41 -2.39
N PRO A 297 14.31 3.38 -3.09
CA PRO A 297 12.91 3.30 -3.49
C PRO A 297 12.63 2.05 -4.33
N PHE A 298 11.45 1.46 -4.14
CA PHE A 298 11.01 0.26 -4.84
C PHE A 298 9.48 0.22 -4.98
N ASP A 299 8.97 -0.55 -5.94
CA ASP A 299 7.53 -0.66 -6.18
C ASP A 299 6.84 -1.60 -5.19
N SER A 300 5.60 -1.24 -4.80
CA SER A 300 4.80 -1.98 -3.82
C SER A 300 4.52 -3.44 -4.22
N VAL A 301 4.63 -3.79 -5.52
CA VAL A 301 4.50 -5.16 -6.00
C VAL A 301 5.53 -6.10 -5.38
N HIS A 302 6.71 -5.61 -5.01
CA HIS A 302 7.79 -6.41 -4.42
C HIS A 302 7.53 -6.80 -2.96
N ILE A 303 6.63 -6.10 -2.25
CA ILE A 303 6.31 -6.37 -0.84
C ILE A 303 5.76 -7.80 -0.67
N TYR A 304 5.00 -8.32 -1.65
CA TYR A 304 4.48 -9.70 -1.57
C TYR A 304 5.57 -10.76 -1.44
N ALA A 305 6.63 -10.66 -2.26
CA ALA A 305 7.74 -11.60 -2.22
C ALA A 305 8.50 -11.52 -0.89
N LEU A 306 8.71 -10.30 -0.35
CA LEU A 306 9.28 -10.08 0.97
C LEU A 306 8.46 -10.78 2.07
N MET A 307 7.14 -10.62 2.03
CA MET A 307 6.27 -11.22 3.05
C MET A 307 6.22 -12.74 2.96
N CYS A 308 6.24 -13.31 1.75
CA CYS A 308 6.38 -14.75 1.57
C CYS A 308 7.71 -15.28 2.15
N LYS A 309 8.81 -14.55 1.93
CA LYS A 309 10.13 -14.88 2.50
C LYS A 309 10.09 -14.88 4.04
N LEU A 310 9.49 -13.86 4.65
CA LEU A 310 9.37 -13.73 6.12
C LEU A 310 8.49 -14.84 6.73
N LEU A 311 7.43 -15.25 6.02
CA LEU A 311 6.55 -16.34 6.47
C LEU A 311 7.12 -17.74 6.19
N GLY A 312 8.24 -17.83 5.47
CA GLY A 312 8.82 -19.10 5.03
C GLY A 312 7.87 -19.90 4.13
N ILE A 313 7.15 -19.22 3.24
CA ILE A 313 6.21 -19.82 2.29
C ILE A 313 6.63 -19.53 0.84
N ASN A 314 6.21 -20.40 -0.08
CA ASN A 314 6.41 -20.18 -1.50
C ASN A 314 5.40 -19.13 -2.01
N PRO A 315 5.84 -18.12 -2.77
CA PRO A 315 4.93 -17.16 -3.37
C PRO A 315 4.11 -17.80 -4.50
N GLU A 316 2.86 -17.39 -4.65
CA GLU A 316 2.10 -17.58 -5.89
C GLU A 316 2.79 -16.80 -7.04
N PRO A 317 2.49 -17.10 -8.31
CA PRO A 317 2.98 -16.28 -9.41
C PRO A 317 2.60 -14.82 -9.16
N ASN A 318 3.54 -13.90 -9.35
CA ASN A 318 3.40 -12.49 -9.01
C ASN A 318 4.38 -11.62 -9.83
N ASN A 319 4.18 -10.30 -9.83
CA ASN A 319 5.04 -9.35 -10.58
C ASN A 319 6.16 -8.77 -9.69
N GLY A 320 6.24 -9.21 -8.43
CA GLY A 320 7.25 -8.80 -7.47
C GLY A 320 8.56 -9.57 -7.62
N SER A 321 9.63 -9.07 -7.00
CA SER A 321 10.92 -9.74 -6.94
C SER A 321 11.57 -9.45 -5.59
N LEU A 322 12.01 -10.50 -4.92
CA LEU A 322 12.65 -10.39 -3.61
C LEU A 322 13.95 -9.56 -3.67
N ALA A 323 14.63 -9.53 -4.83
CA ALA A 323 15.92 -8.86 -4.99
C ALA A 323 15.89 -7.36 -4.63
N TYR A 324 14.74 -6.70 -4.75
CA TYR A 324 14.58 -5.28 -4.38
C TYR A 324 14.51 -5.06 -2.87
N THR A 325 14.11 -6.09 -2.11
CA THR A 325 13.83 -5.99 -0.67
C THR A 325 14.75 -6.88 0.18
N GLU A 326 15.47 -7.83 -0.43
CA GLU A 326 16.26 -8.84 0.28
C GLU A 326 17.34 -8.22 1.16
N LYS A 327 17.96 -7.13 0.69
CA LYS A 327 19.01 -6.43 1.45
C LYS A 327 18.52 -5.79 2.75
N MET A 328 17.21 -5.68 2.96
CA MET A 328 16.61 -5.24 4.23
C MET A 328 16.66 -6.33 5.31
N LEU A 329 16.82 -7.60 4.92
CA LEU A 329 16.83 -8.74 5.83
C LEU A 329 18.24 -8.99 6.37
N LYS A 330 18.31 -9.50 7.59
CA LYS A 330 19.55 -10.04 8.17
C LYS A 330 19.97 -11.28 7.39
N ASP A 331 21.26 -11.40 7.15
CA ASP A 331 21.81 -12.64 6.61
C ASP A 331 21.88 -13.68 7.74
N ASN A 332 21.80 -14.98 7.43
CA ASN A 332 21.92 -16.05 8.45
C ASN A 332 23.27 -16.01 9.23
N PHE A 333 24.22 -15.17 8.80
CA PHE A 333 25.52 -14.93 9.45
C PHE A 333 25.57 -13.66 10.31
N ASP A 334 24.51 -12.83 10.31
CA ASP A 334 24.41 -11.58 11.09
C ASP A 334 23.80 -11.80 12.49
N ILE A 335 23.92 -13.01 13.06
CA ILE A 335 23.62 -13.21 14.49
C ILE A 335 24.71 -12.47 15.27
N GLU A 336 24.42 -11.22 15.65
CA GLU A 336 25.23 -10.53 16.66
C GLU A 336 25.32 -11.45 17.89
N PRO A 337 26.52 -11.80 18.37
CA PRO A 337 26.64 -12.51 19.63
C PRO A 337 25.99 -11.65 20.72
N GLU A 338 25.21 -12.29 21.60
CA GLU A 338 24.74 -11.64 22.83
C GLU A 338 25.93 -10.95 23.51
N PRO A 339 25.76 -9.76 24.08
CA PRO A 339 26.84 -9.11 24.81
C PRO A 339 27.24 -10.00 25.98
N ASP A 340 28.48 -10.51 25.94
CA ASP A 340 29.07 -11.35 26.99
C ASP A 340 28.87 -10.72 28.37
N GLU A 341 28.23 -11.45 29.28
CA GLU A 341 28.35 -11.17 30.72
C GLU A 341 29.83 -11.24 31.12
N PRO A 342 30.33 -10.33 31.97
CA PRO A 342 31.73 -10.34 32.38
C PRO A 342 31.98 -11.51 33.35
N SER A 343 32.35 -12.68 32.82
CA SER A 343 32.76 -13.82 33.62
C SER A 343 34.24 -13.72 34.04
N ARG A 344 34.48 -14.08 35.30
CA ARG A 344 35.74 -14.01 36.03
C ARG A 344 36.64 -15.21 35.72
N TYR A 345 37.94 -14.92 35.49
CA TYR A 345 39.15 -15.76 35.57
C TYR A 345 39.29 -16.98 34.63
N PRO A 346 40.52 -17.24 34.10
CA PRO A 346 40.78 -18.41 33.27
C PRO A 346 41.28 -19.60 34.10
N SER A 347 40.77 -20.80 33.82
CA SER A 347 41.40 -22.06 34.18
C SER A 347 41.60 -22.95 32.95
N ILE A 348 42.88 -23.03 32.56
CA ILE A 348 43.65 -24.18 32.05
C ILE A 348 42.90 -25.21 31.18
N MET A 349 43.32 -25.25 29.91
CA MET A 349 42.96 -26.24 28.90
C MET A 349 43.22 -27.70 29.35
N HIS A 350 42.22 -28.57 29.11
CA HIS A 350 42.43 -29.99 28.89
C HIS A 350 41.99 -30.33 27.46
N TYR A 351 42.90 -30.91 26.68
CA TYR A 351 42.61 -31.49 25.38
C TYR A 351 42.04 -32.91 25.56
N THR A 352 40.87 -33.16 24.98
CA THR A 352 40.44 -34.51 24.61
C THR A 352 39.73 -34.46 23.28
N TYR A 353 40.27 -35.19 22.30
CA TYR A 353 39.64 -35.50 21.03
C TYR A 353 38.62 -36.63 21.21
N SER A 354 37.43 -36.46 20.64
CA SER A 354 36.56 -37.58 20.26
C SER A 354 35.89 -37.29 18.92
N VAL A 355 35.83 -38.34 18.09
CA VAL A 355 35.34 -38.36 16.72
C VAL A 355 33.98 -39.06 16.69
N SER A 356 33.19 -38.71 15.67
CA SER A 356 31.96 -39.38 15.18
C SER A 356 30.67 -38.86 15.85
N LEU A 357 29.52 -38.68 15.17
CA LEU A 357 28.99 -39.21 13.92
C LEU A 357 28.02 -38.18 13.35
N GLY A 358 27.92 -38.11 12.01
CA GLY A 358 27.02 -37.19 11.33
C GLY A 358 25.54 -37.45 11.65
N PHE A 359 24.84 -36.37 11.98
CA PHE A 359 23.41 -36.22 11.75
C PHE A 359 23.18 -34.86 11.10
N LYS A 360 22.68 -34.87 9.86
CA LYS A 360 22.04 -33.70 9.27
C LYS A 360 20.84 -33.37 10.15
N LYS A 361 20.86 -32.20 10.77
CA LYS A 361 19.69 -31.63 11.42
C LYS A 361 19.23 -30.47 10.55
N ASP A 362 18.05 -30.63 10.00
CA ASP A 362 17.36 -29.65 9.18
C ASP A 362 17.29 -28.31 9.90
N SER A 363 17.52 -27.22 9.16
CA SER A 363 17.35 -25.87 9.66
C SER A 363 15.85 -25.64 9.96
N LEU A 364 15.51 -25.65 11.24
CA LEU A 364 14.27 -25.08 11.73
C LEU A 364 14.32 -23.56 11.48
N MET A 365 13.66 -23.09 10.42
CA MET A 365 13.24 -21.70 10.38
C MET A 365 12.27 -21.48 11.54
N SER A 366 12.60 -20.58 12.45
CA SER A 366 11.62 -20.07 13.41
C SER A 366 10.47 -19.47 12.61
N ALA A 367 9.25 -19.88 12.92
CA ALA A 367 8.05 -19.24 12.40
C ALA A 367 8.01 -17.82 12.98
N GLY A 368 8.57 -16.86 12.25
CA GLY A 368 8.43 -15.44 12.53
C GLY A 368 6.99 -15.04 12.28
N TYR A 369 6.36 -14.46 13.28
CA TYR A 369 5.02 -13.91 13.17
C TYR A 369 5.11 -12.57 12.41
N LEU A 370 4.32 -12.38 11.35
CA LEU A 370 4.35 -11.16 10.52
C LEU A 370 3.07 -10.33 10.75
N THR A 371 3.24 -9.08 11.20
CA THR A 371 2.19 -8.06 11.19
C THR A 371 2.44 -7.10 10.04
N ILE A 372 1.43 -6.85 9.21
CA ILE A 372 1.42 -5.66 8.36
C ILE A 372 0.43 -4.69 8.98
N ILE A 373 0.89 -3.48 9.25
CA ILE A 373 0.01 -2.35 9.53
C ILE A 373 0.05 -1.46 8.30
N ILE A 374 -1.06 -1.40 7.56
CA ILE A 374 -1.22 -0.39 6.51
C ILE A 374 -1.88 0.83 7.15
N LEU A 375 -1.14 1.94 7.13
CA LEU A 375 -1.66 3.27 7.46
C LEU A 375 -1.84 4.01 6.14
N SER A 376 -3.06 4.38 5.78
CA SER A 376 -3.33 5.03 4.48
C SER A 376 -2.77 6.46 4.44
N ALA A 377 -1.92 6.77 3.46
CA ALA A 377 -1.45 8.12 3.08
C ALA A 377 -0.70 9.02 4.10
N LEU A 378 0.46 8.61 4.63
CA LEU A 378 1.37 9.55 5.33
C LEU A 378 2.22 10.36 4.32
N MET A 379 1.91 11.64 4.09
CA MET A 379 2.93 12.56 3.55
C MET A 379 3.77 13.11 4.71
N LEU A 380 5.08 12.91 4.59
CA LEU A 380 6.06 13.59 5.44
C LEU A 380 6.17 15.04 4.99
N LEU A 381 5.59 15.93 5.79
CA LEU A 381 5.86 17.35 5.72
C LEU A 381 7.34 17.61 6.04
N SER A 382 7.98 18.29 5.10
CA SER A 382 9.38 18.68 5.10
C SER A 382 9.80 19.40 6.38
N HIS A 383 10.70 18.80 7.16
CA HIS A 383 11.67 19.53 7.99
C HIS A 383 12.97 18.78 8.30
N MET A 384 13.31 17.72 7.55
CA MET A 384 14.63 17.06 7.65
C MET A 384 15.54 17.30 6.44
N TYR A 385 15.36 18.42 5.73
CA TYR A 385 16.15 18.77 4.53
C TYR A 385 17.36 19.69 4.79
N HIS A 386 17.90 19.75 6.02
CA HIS A 386 19.06 20.60 6.32
C HIS A 386 20.37 19.90 6.72
N THR A 387 20.47 18.57 6.72
CA THR A 387 21.70 17.91 7.22
C THR A 387 22.47 17.06 6.19
N VAL A 388 22.02 16.94 4.94
CA VAL A 388 22.71 16.08 3.94
C VAL A 388 23.39 16.85 2.80
N LEU A 389 23.09 18.15 2.59
CA LEU A 389 23.73 18.94 1.52
C LEU A 389 24.99 19.73 1.92
N HIS A 390 25.51 19.57 3.15
CA HIS A 390 26.72 20.29 3.57
C HIS A 390 28.05 19.54 3.41
N ARG A 391 28.07 18.36 2.77
CA ARG A 391 29.30 17.58 2.57
C ARG A 391 29.89 17.54 1.16
N GLU A 392 29.29 18.22 0.17
CA GLU A 392 29.83 18.25 -1.21
C GLU A 392 30.14 19.65 -1.77
N ARG A 393 30.33 20.66 -0.92
CA ARG A 393 30.90 21.95 -1.34
C ARG A 393 32.03 22.42 -0.43
N LYS A 394 33.11 21.65 -0.37
CA LYS A 394 34.43 22.11 0.12
C LYS A 394 35.58 21.35 -0.54
N VAL A 395 35.63 21.31 -1.87
CA VAL A 395 36.89 21.14 -2.62
C VAL A 395 36.72 21.94 -3.92
N HIS A 396 37.72 22.77 -4.24
CA HIS A 396 37.81 23.66 -5.40
C HIS A 396 37.09 25.01 -5.30
N HIS A 397 37.79 25.98 -4.70
CA HIS A 397 38.27 27.15 -5.44
C HIS A 397 39.31 27.88 -4.59
N ALA A 398 40.59 27.64 -4.89
CA ALA A 398 41.66 28.57 -4.58
C ALA A 398 41.72 29.56 -5.75
N SER A 399 41.42 30.83 -5.49
CA SER A 399 41.85 31.93 -6.36
C SER A 399 43.37 32.06 -6.33
N PRO A 400 43.95 32.64 -7.38
CA PRO A 400 44.81 33.78 -7.13
C PRO A 400 44.41 35.01 -7.95
N LEU A 401 44.55 36.15 -7.26
CA LEU A 401 44.66 37.51 -7.78
C LEU A 401 45.57 37.63 -9.01
N LEU A 402 45.23 38.53 -9.95
CA LEU A 402 46.00 39.77 -10.23
C LEU A 402 45.47 40.50 -11.48
N ALA A 403 45.54 41.84 -11.39
CA ALA A 403 45.37 42.91 -12.38
C ALA A 403 43.94 43.26 -12.82
#